data_AF-A0A7X7AUL5-F1
#
_entry.id   AF-A0A7X7AUL5-F1
#
_cell.length_a   1.000
_cell.length_b   1.000
_cell.length_c   1.000
_cell.angle_alpha   90.00
_cell.angle_beta   90.00
_cell.angle_gamma   90.00
#
_symmetry.space_group_name_H-M   'P 1'
#
loop_
_entity.id
_entity.type
_entity.pdbx_description
1 polymer ?
#
loop_
_entity_poly.entity_id
_entity_poly.type
_entity_poly.pdbx_seq_one_letter_code
_entity_poly.pdbx_strand_id
1 'polypeptide(L)'
;MDKKQNFLLDEDFIKWRLFQTEEQNAHWKNFRRDNPHLEQNLDEAIVQFSALKMRQSTLPQSEKHALYSAVMQSINKHKKRRVFLQYVSSIAVVLVIGIVSAVYLNLHKSKFPFSPIESNTIIGQTLHDEEVYIMQGDQKTSLTNNSKLEFTQNENMVITDSAQFKQELKLALASMNKLVVPFGKRSNLVLADGTKVWLNSGTQV
;
A
#
# COMPACT_ATOMS: atom_id res chain seq x y z
N MET A 1 6.99 -19.18 67.32
CA MET A 1 5.77 -18.42 67.67
C MET A 1 4.78 -18.65 66.55
N ASP A 2 3.67 -19.30 66.86
CA ASP A 2 2.69 -19.73 65.87
C ASP A 2 1.96 -18.52 65.30
N LYS A 3 1.88 -18.42 63.96
CA LYS A 3 1.30 -17.26 63.25
C LYS A 3 -0.17 -17.02 63.64
N LYS A 4 -0.84 -18.06 64.16
CA LYS A 4 -2.22 -18.05 64.66
C LYS A 4 -2.43 -17.40 66.03
N GLN A 5 -1.36 -17.14 66.80
CA GLN A 5 -1.50 -16.54 68.14
C GLN A 5 -1.48 -15.00 68.10
N ASN A 6 -0.99 -14.39 67.03
CA ASN A 6 -0.89 -12.94 66.91
C ASN A 6 -1.87 -12.38 65.86
N PHE A 7 -3.08 -12.08 66.31
CA PHE A 7 -4.16 -11.55 65.46
C PHE A 7 -3.85 -10.16 64.86
N LEU A 8 -2.91 -9.39 65.43
CA LEU A 8 -2.51 -8.10 64.85
C LEU A 8 -1.75 -8.21 63.54
N LEU A 9 -1.26 -9.40 63.18
CA LEU A 9 -0.63 -9.69 61.89
C LEU A 9 -1.58 -10.40 60.91
N ASP A 10 -2.80 -10.68 61.34
CA ASP A 10 -3.81 -11.38 60.56
C ASP A 10 -4.62 -10.38 59.72
N GLU A 11 -4.60 -10.57 58.40
CA GLU A 11 -5.27 -9.68 57.46
C GLU A 11 -6.80 -9.71 57.60
N ASP A 12 -7.38 -10.87 57.91
CA ASP A 12 -8.82 -11.04 58.07
C ASP A 12 -9.29 -10.41 59.39
N PHE A 13 -8.47 -10.48 60.45
CA PHE A 13 -8.72 -9.77 61.69
C PHE A 13 -8.70 -8.25 61.47
N ILE A 14 -7.67 -7.74 60.80
CA ILE A 14 -7.55 -6.30 60.51
C ILE A 14 -8.73 -5.82 59.65
N LYS A 15 -9.09 -6.54 58.58
CA LYS A 15 -10.25 -6.23 57.74
C LYS A 15 -11.54 -6.21 58.55
N TRP A 16 -11.76 -7.21 59.40
CA TRP A 16 -12.93 -7.24 60.26
C TRP A 16 -13.00 -6.03 61.19
N ARG A 17 -11.87 -5.65 61.80
CA ARG A 17 -11.81 -4.46 62.68
C ARG A 17 -12.01 -3.13 61.94
N LEU A 18 -11.73 -3.08 60.64
CA LEU A 18 -11.90 -1.87 59.81
C LEU A 18 -13.31 -1.72 59.22
N PHE A 19 -13.91 -2.81 58.74
CA PHE A 19 -15.14 -2.76 57.93
C PHE A 19 -16.37 -3.31 58.64
N GLN A 20 -16.20 -4.25 59.59
CA GLN A 20 -17.26 -4.84 60.41
C GLN A 20 -18.51 -5.28 59.62
N THR A 21 -18.32 -5.93 58.46
CA THR A 21 -19.47 -6.41 57.67
C THR A 21 -20.22 -7.53 58.40
N GLU A 22 -21.49 -7.75 58.04
CA GLU A 22 -22.34 -8.77 58.67
C GLU A 22 -21.74 -10.18 58.54
N GLU A 23 -21.19 -10.51 57.37
CA GLU A 23 -20.50 -11.78 57.10
C GLU A 23 -19.26 -11.96 57.98
N GLN A 24 -18.44 -10.91 58.13
CA GLN A 24 -17.25 -10.97 58.99
C GLN A 24 -17.64 -11.15 60.46
N ASN A 25 -18.69 -10.45 60.92
CA ASN A 25 -19.19 -10.61 62.29
C ASN A 25 -19.67 -12.04 62.55
N ALA A 26 -20.37 -12.66 61.60
CA ALA A 26 -20.80 -14.05 61.70
C ALA A 26 -19.60 -15.02 61.72
N HIS A 27 -18.63 -14.81 60.84
CA HIS A 27 -17.39 -15.60 60.78
C HIS A 27 -16.63 -15.57 62.10
N TRP A 28 -16.37 -14.37 62.65
CA TRP A 28 -15.62 -14.23 63.91
C TRP A 28 -16.41 -14.69 65.15
N LYS A 29 -17.75 -14.63 65.10
CA LYS A 29 -18.61 -15.23 66.13
C LYS A 29 -18.51 -16.76 66.14
N ASN A 30 -18.51 -17.39 64.97
CA ASN A 30 -18.31 -18.83 64.85
C ASN A 30 -16.88 -19.22 65.25
N PHE A 31 -15.87 -18.45 64.82
CA PHE A 31 -14.47 -18.66 65.19
C PHE A 31 -14.25 -18.66 66.71
N ARG A 32 -14.88 -17.73 67.44
CA ARG A 32 -14.82 -17.67 68.92
C ARG A 32 -15.40 -18.94 69.55
N ARG A 33 -16.52 -19.44 69.03
CA ARG A 33 -17.16 -20.66 69.53
C ARG A 33 -16.31 -21.90 69.27
N ASP A 34 -15.67 -21.97 68.12
CA ASP A 34 -14.90 -23.15 67.69
C ASP A 34 -13.48 -23.15 68.30
N ASN A 35 -12.98 -21.99 68.78
CA ASN A 35 -11.62 -21.83 69.32
C ASN A 35 -11.59 -21.09 70.69
N PRO A 36 -12.15 -21.67 71.76
CA PRO A 36 -12.20 -21.02 73.08
C PRO A 36 -10.80 -20.75 73.66
N HIS A 37 -9.81 -21.56 73.32
CA HIS A 37 -8.42 -21.40 73.77
C HIS A 37 -7.70 -20.17 73.19
N LEU A 38 -8.25 -19.53 72.14
CA LEU A 38 -7.70 -18.31 71.53
C LEU A 38 -8.45 -17.04 71.92
N GLU A 39 -9.51 -17.16 72.73
CA GLU A 39 -10.37 -16.04 73.10
C GLU A 39 -9.59 -14.92 73.81
N GLN A 40 -8.71 -15.29 74.75
CA GLN A 40 -7.86 -14.33 75.46
C GLN A 40 -6.95 -13.55 74.51
N ASN A 41 -6.32 -14.21 73.54
CA ASN A 41 -5.42 -13.57 72.57
C ASN A 41 -6.21 -12.66 71.61
N LEU A 42 -7.43 -13.06 71.24
CA LEU A 42 -8.30 -12.28 70.37
C LEU A 42 -8.77 -11.00 71.08
N ASP A 43 -9.18 -11.11 72.34
CA ASP A 43 -9.62 -9.95 73.13
C ASP A 43 -8.45 -8.99 73.41
N GLU A 44 -7.25 -9.50 73.69
CA GLU A 44 -6.04 -8.68 73.81
C GLU A 44 -5.73 -7.92 72.51
N ALA A 45 -5.81 -8.61 71.36
CA ALA A 45 -5.61 -7.98 70.06
C ALA A 45 -6.67 -6.92 69.74
N ILE A 46 -7.94 -7.12 70.16
CA ILE A 46 -9.00 -6.11 70.01
C ILE A 46 -8.66 -4.86 70.82
N VAL A 47 -8.20 -5.02 72.07
CA VAL A 47 -7.79 -3.90 72.92
C VAL A 47 -6.61 -3.16 72.30
N GLN A 48 -5.56 -3.88 71.88
CA GLN A 48 -4.39 -3.29 71.24
C GLN A 48 -4.75 -2.56 69.92
N PHE A 49 -5.61 -3.16 69.08
CA PHE A 49 -6.10 -2.53 67.86
C PHE A 49 -6.92 -1.26 68.15
N SER A 50 -7.76 -1.26 69.19
CA SER A 50 -8.55 -0.08 69.57
C SER A 50 -7.70 1.07 70.13
N ALA A 51 -6.57 0.74 70.77
CA ALA A 51 -5.60 1.70 71.27
C ALA A 51 -4.81 2.38 70.13
N LEU A 52 -4.71 1.74 68.96
CA LEU A 52 -4.28 2.38 67.72
C LEU A 52 -5.38 3.35 67.30
N LYS A 53 -5.32 4.56 67.87
CA LYS A 53 -6.18 5.68 67.53
C LYS A 53 -5.86 6.09 66.08
N MET A 54 -6.39 5.33 65.12
CA MET A 54 -6.35 5.71 63.72
C MET A 54 -7.08 7.03 63.65
N ARG A 55 -6.34 8.12 63.44
CA ARG A 55 -6.95 9.38 63.03
C ARG A 55 -7.70 9.07 61.75
N GLN A 56 -9.00 8.86 61.86
CA GLN A 56 -9.90 8.94 60.73
C GLN A 56 -9.87 10.40 60.30
N SER A 57 -8.85 10.78 59.53
CA SER A 57 -8.85 12.04 58.81
C SER A 57 -9.86 11.85 57.69
N THR A 58 -11.14 12.06 58.03
CA THR A 58 -12.18 12.23 57.04
C THR A 58 -11.79 13.47 56.24
N LEU A 59 -11.29 13.27 55.04
CA LEU A 59 -11.04 14.36 54.11
C LEU A 59 -12.34 15.13 53.92
N PRO A 60 -12.35 16.47 54.06
CA PRO A 60 -13.49 17.29 53.70
C PRO A 60 -13.96 16.95 52.28
N GLN A 61 -15.28 16.99 52.06
CA GLN A 61 -15.86 16.65 50.76
C GLN A 61 -15.29 17.51 49.61
N SER A 62 -14.91 18.75 49.92
CA SER A 62 -14.21 19.67 49.01
C SER A 62 -12.84 19.15 48.59
N GLU A 63 -12.02 18.66 49.52
CA GLU A 63 -10.70 18.09 49.25
C GLU A 63 -10.82 16.79 48.45
N LYS A 64 -11.79 15.94 48.78
CA LYS A 64 -12.07 14.72 48.01
C LYS A 64 -12.43 15.03 46.56
N HIS A 65 -13.27 16.04 46.34
CA HIS A 65 -13.65 16.47 44.99
C HIS A 65 -12.48 17.11 44.23
N ALA A 66 -11.68 17.94 44.89
CA ALA A 66 -10.48 18.53 44.30
C ALA A 66 -9.49 17.45 43.87
N LEU A 67 -9.25 16.44 44.73
CA LEU A 67 -8.34 15.34 44.44
C LEU A 67 -8.86 14.46 43.30
N TYR A 68 -10.17 14.15 43.30
CA TYR A 68 -10.81 13.41 42.21
C TYR A 68 -10.71 14.16 40.87
N SER A 69 -10.97 15.46 40.86
CA SER A 69 -10.88 16.27 39.64
C SER A 69 -9.44 16.38 39.13
N ALA A 70 -8.45 16.51 40.02
CA ALA A 70 -7.03 16.51 39.65
C ALA A 70 -6.61 15.17 39.00
N VAL A 71 -7.03 14.05 39.57
CA VAL A 71 -6.80 12.71 39.00
C VAL A 71 -7.45 12.59 37.61
N MET A 72 -8.73 12.97 37.49
CA MET A 72 -9.45 12.89 36.21
C MET A 72 -8.82 13.80 35.13
N GLN A 73 -8.36 14.99 35.51
CA GLN A 73 -7.64 15.89 34.60
C GLN A 73 -6.33 15.28 34.12
N SER A 74 -5.56 14.64 35.00
CA SER A 74 -4.31 13.98 34.62
C SER A 74 -4.56 12.86 33.59
N ILE A 75 -5.55 12.01 33.83
CA ILE A 75 -5.95 10.92 32.94
C ILE A 75 -6.35 11.47 31.57
N ASN A 76 -7.20 12.51 31.55
CA ASN A 76 -7.66 13.13 30.31
C ASN A 76 -6.52 13.80 29.53
N LYS A 77 -5.55 14.43 30.21
CA LYS A 77 -4.37 15.02 29.58
C LYS A 77 -3.51 13.95 28.89
N HIS A 78 -3.29 12.81 29.55
CA HIS A 78 -2.58 11.67 28.94
C HIS A 78 -3.32 11.09 27.73
N LYS A 79 -4.64 10.89 27.84
CA LYS A 79 -5.46 10.40 26.73
C LYS A 79 -5.45 11.35 25.53
N LYS A 80 -5.66 12.65 25.76
CA LYS A 80 -5.62 13.67 24.70
C LYS A 80 -4.24 13.75 24.03
N ARG A 81 -3.15 13.69 24.81
CA ARG A 81 -1.79 13.70 24.25
C ARG A 81 -1.53 12.47 23.38
N ARG A 82 -1.95 11.26 23.82
CA ARG A 82 -1.80 10.04 23.03
C ARG A 82 -2.56 10.11 21.70
N VAL A 83 -3.80 10.56 21.74
CA VAL A 83 -4.65 10.72 20.55
C VAL A 83 -4.07 11.77 19.61
N PHE A 84 -3.64 12.93 20.14
CA PHE A 84 -2.99 13.97 19.34
C PHE A 84 -1.71 13.47 18.66
N LEU A 85 -0.84 12.76 19.38
CA LEU A 85 0.37 12.16 18.80
C LEU A 85 0.05 11.13 17.70
N GLN A 86 -1.02 10.35 17.86
CA GLN A 86 -1.48 9.43 16.82
C GLN A 86 -1.97 10.17 15.58
N TYR A 87 -2.76 11.24 15.73
CA TYR A 87 -3.20 12.06 14.59
C TYR A 87 -2.03 12.74 13.87
N VAL A 88 -1.09 13.33 14.62
CA VAL A 88 0.11 13.98 14.04
C VAL A 88 0.98 12.96 13.32
N SER A 89 1.16 11.75 13.89
CA SER A 89 1.90 10.66 13.25
C SER A 89 1.27 10.25 11.92
N SER A 90 -0.06 10.13 11.86
CA SER A 90 -0.76 9.76 10.62
C SER A 90 -0.62 10.84 9.54
N ILE A 91 -0.71 12.12 9.90
CA ILE A 91 -0.52 13.24 8.96
C ILE A 91 0.93 13.25 8.43
N ALA A 92 1.91 13.02 9.30
CA ALA A 92 3.32 12.97 8.90
C ALA A 92 3.60 11.86 7.88
N VAL A 93 3.00 10.67 8.04
CA VAL A 93 3.15 9.56 7.08
C VAL A 93 2.57 9.93 5.70
N VAL A 94 1.38 10.54 5.65
CA VAL A 94 0.78 10.97 4.39
C VAL A 94 1.63 12.03 3.69
N LEU A 95 2.17 12.99 4.44
CA LEU A 95 3.08 14.01 3.90
C LEU A 95 4.39 13.40 3.37
N VAL A 96 4.99 12.45 4.11
CA VAL A 96 6.20 11.76 3.66
C VAL A 96 5.94 10.97 2.38
N ILE A 97 4.83 10.23 2.30
CA ILE A 97 4.45 9.51 1.07
C ILE A 97 4.23 10.49 -0.09
N GLY A 98 3.56 11.61 0.16
CA GLY A 98 3.34 12.67 -0.84
C GLY A 98 4.65 13.27 -1.35
N ILE A 99 5.59 13.58 -0.46
CA ILE A 99 6.91 14.12 -0.80
C ILE A 99 7.74 13.09 -1.56
N VAL A 100 7.80 11.84 -1.06
CA VAL A 100 8.54 10.75 -1.72
C VAL A 100 7.96 10.48 -3.10
N SER A 101 6.63 10.47 -3.25
CA SER A 101 5.97 10.32 -4.55
C SER A 101 6.27 11.49 -5.48
N ALA A 102 6.18 12.73 -4.99
CA ALA A 102 6.50 13.91 -5.79
C ALA A 102 7.97 13.92 -6.23
N VAL A 103 8.89 13.58 -5.34
CA VAL A 103 10.33 13.45 -5.61
C VAL A 103 10.58 12.31 -6.59
N TYR A 104 9.99 11.14 -6.38
CA TYR A 104 10.09 10.00 -7.29
C TYR A 104 9.62 10.36 -8.70
N LEU A 105 8.46 10.99 -8.83
CA LEU A 105 7.95 11.49 -10.10
C LEU A 105 8.88 12.56 -10.70
N ASN A 106 9.47 13.44 -9.90
CA ASN A 106 10.39 14.47 -10.39
C ASN A 106 11.74 13.88 -10.87
N LEU A 107 12.31 12.90 -10.17
CA LEU A 107 13.53 12.21 -10.60
C LEU A 107 13.29 11.29 -11.81
N HIS A 108 12.09 10.71 -11.93
CA HIS A 108 11.72 9.86 -13.07
C HIS A 108 11.07 10.65 -14.23
N LYS A 109 10.82 11.96 -14.07
CA LYS A 109 10.37 12.85 -15.15
C LYS A 109 11.36 12.92 -16.32
N SER A 110 12.60 12.47 -16.14
CA SER A 110 13.63 12.44 -17.20
C SER A 110 13.89 11.05 -17.79
N LYS A 111 13.10 10.02 -17.44
CA LYS A 111 13.25 8.66 -18.02
C LYS A 111 11.99 8.08 -18.65
N PHE A 112 10.96 8.88 -18.80
CA PHE A 112 9.90 8.60 -19.76
C PHE A 112 9.99 9.66 -20.84
N PRO A 113 10.54 9.35 -22.03
CA PRO A 113 10.08 10.06 -23.20
C PRO A 113 8.57 9.78 -23.28
N PHE A 114 7.78 10.68 -22.70
CA PHE A 114 6.43 10.91 -23.17
C PHE A 114 6.60 11.37 -24.62
N SER A 115 6.73 10.41 -25.54
CA SER A 115 5.90 10.51 -26.73
C SER A 115 4.48 10.58 -26.18
N PRO A 116 3.71 11.62 -26.50
CA PRO A 116 2.36 11.73 -25.99
C PRO A 116 1.64 10.43 -26.37
N ILE A 117 1.25 9.67 -25.37
CA ILE A 117 0.19 8.69 -25.54
C ILE A 117 -1.01 9.55 -25.86
N GLU A 118 -1.22 9.75 -27.17
CA GLU A 118 -2.48 10.24 -27.68
C GLU A 118 -3.54 9.48 -26.93
N SER A 119 -4.39 10.25 -26.27
CA SER A 119 -5.65 9.80 -25.71
C SER A 119 -6.24 8.70 -26.59
N ASN A 120 -6.90 7.72 -25.97
CA ASN A 120 -7.91 6.88 -26.61
C ASN A 120 -9.11 7.71 -27.14
N THR A 121 -8.85 8.88 -27.72
CA THR A 121 -9.59 9.34 -28.87
C THR A 121 -9.39 8.25 -29.93
N ILE A 122 -10.48 7.69 -30.43
CA ILE A 122 -10.46 7.05 -31.74
C ILE A 122 -10.17 8.21 -32.71
N ILE A 123 -8.90 8.61 -32.79
CA ILE A 123 -8.39 9.38 -33.91
C ILE A 123 -8.41 8.32 -35.00
N GLY A 124 -9.39 8.42 -35.89
CA GLY A 124 -9.25 7.72 -37.16
C GLY A 124 -7.89 8.13 -37.68
N GLN A 125 -6.92 7.22 -37.66
CA GLN A 125 -5.67 7.42 -38.37
C GLN A 125 -6.14 7.71 -39.79
N THR A 126 -6.06 8.98 -40.19
CA THR A 126 -6.07 9.27 -41.61
C THR A 126 -4.87 8.48 -42.10
N LEU A 127 -5.13 7.46 -42.93
CA LEU A 127 -4.08 6.76 -43.62
C LEU A 127 -3.34 7.86 -44.37
N HIS A 128 -2.19 8.28 -43.83
CA HIS A 128 -1.29 9.14 -44.56
C HIS A 128 -1.08 8.42 -45.88
N ASP A 129 -1.21 9.13 -47.01
CA ASP A 129 -1.13 8.52 -48.34
C ASP A 129 0.33 8.12 -48.62
N GLU A 130 0.79 7.13 -47.86
CA GLU A 130 2.10 6.54 -47.98
C GLU A 130 2.02 5.55 -49.12
N GLU A 131 2.82 5.82 -50.15
CA GLU A 131 3.05 4.91 -51.26
C GLU A 131 3.78 3.65 -50.77
N VAL A 132 3.57 2.54 -51.46
CA VAL A 132 4.37 1.32 -51.24
C VAL A 132 5.83 1.67 -51.58
N TYR A 133 6.83 1.19 -50.85
CA TYR A 133 8.22 1.54 -51.18
C TYR A 133 9.20 0.40 -50.94
N ILE A 134 10.30 0.44 -51.69
CA ILE A 134 11.44 -0.44 -51.52
C ILE A 134 12.57 0.33 -50.86
N MET A 135 13.15 -0.25 -49.81
CA MET A 135 14.38 0.19 -49.19
C MET A 135 15.54 -0.67 -49.65
N GLN A 136 16.57 -0.01 -50.17
CA GLN A 136 17.85 -0.60 -50.53
C GLN A 136 18.95 0.10 -49.74
N GLY A 137 19.30 -0.46 -48.58
CA GLY A 137 20.09 0.27 -47.58
C GLY A 137 19.34 1.55 -47.15
N ASP A 138 19.93 2.71 -47.41
CA ASP A 138 19.34 4.03 -47.10
C ASP A 138 18.53 4.65 -48.26
N GLN A 139 18.48 3.99 -49.43
CA GLN A 139 17.72 4.51 -50.57
C GLN A 139 16.27 4.03 -50.51
N LYS A 140 15.34 5.00 -50.54
CA LYS A 140 13.89 4.76 -50.60
C LYS A 140 13.39 5.03 -52.01
N THR A 141 12.78 4.02 -52.64
CA THR A 141 12.10 4.16 -53.94
C THR A 141 10.61 3.91 -53.76
N SER A 142 9.79 4.92 -54.02
CA SER A 142 8.34 4.82 -53.94
C SER A 142 7.74 4.10 -55.15
N LEU A 143 6.61 3.42 -54.91
CA LEU A 143 5.87 2.59 -55.83
C LEU A 143 4.38 2.90 -55.68
N THR A 144 3.68 2.92 -56.82
CA THR A 144 2.23 3.10 -56.83
C THR A 144 1.51 1.89 -56.20
N ASN A 145 0.33 2.12 -55.64
CA ASN A 145 -0.50 1.06 -55.05
C ASN A 145 -0.86 -0.02 -56.09
N ASN A 146 -0.87 -1.30 -55.68
CA ASN A 146 -1.07 -2.47 -56.55
C ASN A 146 0.00 -2.67 -57.65
N SER A 147 1.19 -2.09 -57.50
CA SER A 147 2.31 -2.38 -58.41
C SER A 147 2.68 -3.86 -58.36
N LYS A 148 2.95 -4.43 -59.54
CA LYS A 148 3.48 -5.79 -59.71
C LYS A 148 5.00 -5.70 -59.83
N LEU A 149 5.69 -6.38 -58.93
CA LEU A 149 7.15 -6.46 -58.92
C LEU A 149 7.57 -7.81 -59.50
N GLU A 150 8.36 -7.82 -60.57
CA GLU A 150 8.87 -9.05 -61.18
C GLU A 150 10.40 -9.09 -61.10
N PHE A 151 10.93 -10.08 -60.40
CA PHE A 151 12.36 -10.37 -60.40
C PHE A 151 12.75 -11.14 -61.66
N THR A 152 13.60 -10.57 -62.51
CA THR A 152 14.16 -11.25 -63.68
C THR A 152 15.47 -11.94 -63.29
N GLN A 153 15.78 -13.08 -63.92
CA GLN A 153 16.99 -13.89 -63.66
C GLN A 153 18.33 -13.14 -63.82
N ASN A 154 18.31 -11.91 -64.36
CA ASN A 154 19.48 -11.06 -64.59
C ASN A 154 19.62 -9.92 -63.57
N GLU A 155 19.20 -10.11 -62.31
CA GLU A 155 19.41 -9.15 -61.20
C GLU A 155 18.68 -7.79 -61.36
N ASN A 156 17.74 -7.74 -62.30
CA ASN A 156 16.89 -6.59 -62.57
C ASN A 156 15.47 -6.88 -62.07
N MET A 157 14.86 -5.88 -61.42
CA MET A 157 13.45 -5.92 -61.04
C MET A 157 12.66 -5.00 -61.95
N VAL A 158 11.61 -5.55 -62.55
CA VAL A 158 10.67 -4.80 -63.36
C VAL A 158 9.50 -4.42 -62.46
N ILE A 159 9.34 -3.12 -62.26
CA ILE A 159 8.18 -2.54 -61.59
C ILE A 159 7.13 -2.27 -62.66
N THR A 160 5.98 -2.92 -62.58
CA THR A 160 4.82 -2.61 -63.42
C THR A 160 3.76 -1.92 -62.57
N ASP A 161 3.52 -0.64 -62.84
CA ASP A 161 2.45 0.13 -62.20
C ASP A 161 1.06 -0.36 -62.69
N SER A 162 0.02 -0.09 -61.91
CA SER A 162 -1.40 -0.10 -62.28
C SER A 162 -1.71 0.55 -63.64
N ALA A 163 -0.93 1.56 -64.05
CA ALA A 163 -1.00 2.23 -65.35
C ALA A 163 -0.20 1.52 -66.47
N GLN A 164 0.30 0.29 -66.24
CA GLN A 164 1.16 -0.49 -67.14
C GLN A 164 2.50 0.15 -67.51
N PHE A 165 2.92 1.20 -66.78
CA PHE A 165 4.26 1.75 -66.89
C PHE A 165 5.28 0.73 -66.36
N LYS A 166 6.30 0.44 -67.17
CA LYS A 166 7.39 -0.47 -66.81
C LYS A 166 8.64 0.32 -66.49
N GLN A 167 9.10 0.22 -65.26
CA GLN A 167 10.38 0.76 -64.83
C GLN A 167 11.32 -0.39 -64.47
N GLU A 168 12.50 -0.41 -65.08
CA GLU A 168 13.56 -1.34 -64.70
C GLU A 168 14.39 -0.71 -63.58
N LEU A 169 14.49 -1.41 -62.46
CA LEU A 169 15.32 -1.04 -61.34
C LEU A 169 16.38 -2.12 -61.13
N LYS A 170 17.65 -1.72 -61.22
CA LYS A 170 18.79 -2.60 -60.98
C LYS A 170 18.98 -2.74 -59.48
N LEU A 171 18.90 -3.95 -58.93
CA LEU A 171 19.12 -4.12 -57.49
C LEU A 171 20.62 -4.20 -57.19
N ALA A 172 21.06 -3.50 -56.15
CA ALA A 172 22.39 -3.64 -55.60
C ALA A 172 22.51 -4.99 -54.87
N LEU A 173 23.41 -5.85 -55.37
CA LEU A 173 23.74 -7.17 -54.80
C LEU A 173 24.27 -7.12 -53.36
N ALA A 174 24.73 -5.95 -52.89
CA ALA A 174 25.43 -5.81 -51.62
C ALA A 174 24.54 -5.37 -50.45
N SER A 175 23.23 -5.18 -50.65
CA SER A 175 22.31 -4.67 -49.62
C SER A 175 21.02 -5.47 -49.57
N MET A 176 20.53 -5.72 -48.35
CA MET A 176 19.22 -6.32 -48.12
C MET A 176 18.12 -5.40 -48.68
N ASN A 177 17.34 -5.90 -49.63
CA ASN A 177 16.20 -5.17 -50.20
C ASN A 177 14.97 -5.48 -49.36
N LYS A 178 14.27 -4.44 -48.90
CA LYS A 178 13.07 -4.57 -48.07
C LYS A 178 11.90 -3.85 -48.72
N LEU A 179 10.81 -4.55 -48.94
CA LEU A 179 9.54 -4.02 -49.43
C LEU A 179 8.62 -3.74 -48.25
N VAL A 180 8.11 -2.51 -48.16
CA VAL A 180 7.17 -2.10 -47.11
C VAL A 180 5.83 -1.74 -47.74
N VAL A 181 4.76 -2.37 -47.25
CA VAL A 181 3.39 -2.10 -47.65
C VAL A 181 2.68 -1.35 -46.52
N PRO A 182 2.44 -0.03 -46.64
CA PRO A 182 1.74 0.75 -45.64
C PRO A 182 0.30 0.27 -45.39
N PHE A 183 -0.30 0.73 -44.30
CA PHE A 183 -1.69 0.43 -43.98
C PHE A 183 -2.62 0.94 -45.10
N GLY A 184 -3.61 0.14 -45.51
CA GLY A 184 -4.54 0.49 -46.59
C GLY A 184 -4.04 0.25 -48.02
N LYS A 185 -2.80 -0.19 -48.22
CA LYS A 185 -2.23 -0.53 -49.55
C LYS A 185 -2.05 -2.05 -49.73
N ARG A 186 -1.88 -2.49 -50.98
CA ARG A 186 -1.58 -3.89 -51.35
C ARG A 186 -0.52 -3.92 -52.45
N SER A 187 0.26 -4.99 -52.50
CA SER A 187 1.25 -5.20 -53.55
C SER A 187 1.34 -6.68 -53.93
N ASN A 188 1.79 -6.95 -55.16
CA ASN A 188 2.00 -8.31 -55.67
C ASN A 188 3.46 -8.47 -56.08
N LEU A 189 4.11 -9.46 -55.50
CA LEU A 189 5.51 -9.78 -55.75
C LEU A 189 5.61 -11.11 -56.49
N VAL A 190 6.32 -11.10 -57.62
CA VAL A 190 6.72 -12.30 -58.36
C VAL A 190 8.22 -12.51 -58.19
N LEU A 191 8.58 -13.59 -57.51
CA LEU A 191 9.96 -13.98 -57.24
C LEU A 191 10.61 -14.58 -58.49
N ALA A 192 11.95 -14.69 -58.48
CA ALA A 192 12.73 -15.18 -59.63
C ALA A 192 12.42 -16.64 -60.04
N ASP A 193 11.86 -17.42 -59.11
CA ASP A 193 11.36 -18.79 -59.31
C ASP A 193 9.93 -18.83 -59.90
N GLY A 194 9.31 -17.67 -60.13
CA GLY A 194 7.94 -17.53 -60.60
C GLY A 194 6.87 -17.60 -59.50
N THR A 195 7.27 -17.77 -58.23
CA THR A 195 6.36 -17.76 -57.09
C THR A 195 5.68 -16.40 -56.95
N LYS A 196 4.35 -16.40 -56.79
CA LYS A 196 3.53 -15.18 -56.64
C LYS A 196 3.13 -15.01 -55.18
N VAL A 197 3.43 -13.83 -54.63
CA VAL A 197 3.17 -13.47 -53.24
C VAL A 197 2.30 -12.21 -53.21
N TRP A 198 1.12 -12.32 -52.61
CA TRP A 198 0.25 -11.18 -52.37
C TRP A 198 0.53 -10.62 -50.98
N LEU A 199 0.96 -9.35 -50.92
CA LEU A 199 1.32 -8.68 -49.68
C LEU A 199 0.18 -7.75 -49.25
N ASN A 200 -0.27 -7.97 -48.02
CA ASN A 200 -1.33 -7.20 -47.39
C ASN A 200 -0.77 -5.97 -46.67
N SER A 201 -1.68 -5.06 -46.33
CA SER A 201 -1.41 -3.84 -45.59
C SER A 201 -0.65 -4.12 -44.28
N GLY A 202 0.38 -3.31 -43.99
CA GLY A 202 1.21 -3.44 -42.79
C GLY A 202 2.30 -4.53 -42.87
N THR A 203 2.47 -5.17 -44.03
CA THR A 203 3.50 -6.21 -44.22
C THR A 203 4.84 -5.61 -44.62
N GLN A 204 5.93 -6.21 -44.13
CA GLN A 204 7.29 -5.90 -44.52
C GLN A 204 8.02 -7.20 -44.86
N VAL A 205 8.64 -7.27 -46.04
CA VAL A 205 9.39 -8.45 -46.52
C VAL A 205 10.73 -8.06 -47.10
#